data_AF-A0A8X8Z080-F1
#
_entry.id   AF-A0A8X8Z080-F1
#
_cell.length_a   1.000
_cell.length_b   1.000
_cell.length_c   1.000
_cell.angle_alpha   90.00
_cell.angle_beta   90.00
_cell.angle_gamma   90.00
#
_symmetry.space_group_name_H-M   'P 1'
#
loop_
_entity.id
_entity.type
_entity.pdbx_description
1 polymer ?
#
loop_
_entity_poly.entity_id
_entity_poly.type
_entity_poly.pdbx_seq_one_letter_code
_entity_poly.pdbx_strand_id
1 'polypeptide(L)'
;MAAARDQSNERCHYQEWMHLQEEELSELTQAAAAAACAANDAELSRLVDKVIRHFEEYTRQRHVMAMADVSPYYAPTWCTSLERSVLWIGGCRPSSYIRLIYALCGLDLDLESHLSDFLTGESSLGQLSPRQLVSVDGLHQRTIREERALSTKLATLQEDLLDNPIAAMVVAGEEGDVEGALDKHGREMAGVMGERMAEGGDV
;
A
#
# COMPACT_ATOMS: atom_id res chain seq x y z
N MET A 1 9.11 -15.07 21.59
CA MET A 1 10.00 -15.67 20.57
C MET A 1 9.31 -15.79 19.21
N ALA A 2 8.04 -16.22 19.13
CA ALA A 2 7.26 -16.24 17.88
C ALA A 2 7.06 -14.84 17.26
N ALA A 3 6.47 -13.89 17.99
CA ALA A 3 6.24 -12.52 17.50
C ALA A 3 7.52 -11.77 17.02
N ALA A 4 8.68 -12.04 17.63
CA ALA A 4 9.97 -11.48 17.19
C ALA A 4 10.49 -12.15 15.91
N ARG A 5 10.18 -13.43 15.72
CA ARG A 5 10.51 -14.20 14.52
C ARG A 5 9.60 -13.81 13.35
N ASP A 6 8.32 -13.56 13.63
CA ASP A 6 7.34 -13.12 12.62
C ASP A 6 7.64 -11.70 12.13
N GLN A 7 8.00 -10.77 13.02
CA GLN A 7 8.51 -9.45 12.61
C GLN A 7 9.81 -9.52 11.78
N SER A 8 10.70 -10.46 12.09
CA SER A 8 11.93 -10.65 11.32
C SER A 8 11.65 -11.19 9.92
N ASN A 9 10.65 -12.06 9.77
CA ASN A 9 10.23 -12.61 8.49
C ASN A 9 9.60 -11.52 7.61
N GLU A 10 8.72 -10.69 8.19
CA GLU A 10 8.10 -9.55 7.51
C GLU A 10 9.12 -8.55 6.98
N ARG A 11 10.11 -8.21 7.81
CA ARG A 11 11.20 -7.33 7.41
C ARG A 11 12.04 -7.92 6.28
N CYS A 12 12.35 -9.21 6.33
CA CYS A 12 13.12 -9.87 5.27
C CYS A 12 12.35 -9.85 3.95
N HIS A 13 11.06 -10.17 4.00
CA HIS A 13 10.18 -10.16 2.84
C HIS A 13 10.06 -8.77 2.21
N TYR A 14 9.90 -7.73 3.05
CA TYR A 14 9.93 -6.34 2.59
C TYR A 14 11.25 -5.98 1.92
N GLN A 15 12.39 -6.41 2.47
CA GLN A 15 13.71 -6.12 1.89
C GLN A 15 13.90 -6.80 0.53
N GLU A 16 13.50 -8.06 0.41
CA GLU A 16 13.50 -8.80 -0.87
C GLU A 16 12.62 -8.10 -1.91
N TRP A 17 11.44 -7.64 -1.50
CA TRP A 17 10.56 -6.85 -2.34
C TRP A 17 11.19 -5.54 -2.81
N MET A 18 11.82 -4.80 -1.91
CA MET A 18 12.48 -3.54 -2.26
C MET A 18 13.62 -3.75 -3.26
N HIS A 19 14.41 -4.82 -3.10
CA HIS A 19 15.45 -5.18 -4.07
C HIS A 19 14.86 -5.54 -5.44
N LEU A 20 13.79 -6.34 -5.47
CA LEU A 20 13.10 -6.67 -6.72
C LEU A 20 12.57 -5.40 -7.43
N GLN A 21 11.98 -4.46 -6.67
CA GLN A 21 11.49 -3.21 -7.24
C GLN A 21 12.60 -2.33 -7.81
N GLU A 22 13.78 -2.30 -7.19
CA GLU A 22 14.93 -1.56 -7.70
C GLU A 22 15.46 -2.17 -9.01
N GLU A 23 15.54 -3.50 -9.08
CA GLU A 23 15.92 -4.23 -10.29
C GLU A 23 14.91 -3.97 -11.44
N GLU A 24 13.61 -4.08 -11.16
CA GLU A 24 12.55 -3.86 -12.14
C GLU A 24 12.48 -2.41 -12.63
N LEU A 25 12.72 -1.44 -11.74
CA LEU A 25 12.80 -0.03 -12.12
C LEU A 25 13.98 0.22 -13.07
N SER A 26 15.12 -0.42 -12.81
CA SER A 26 16.29 -0.36 -13.70
C SER A 26 15.98 -0.96 -15.07
N GLU A 27 15.34 -2.13 -15.11
CA GLU A 27 14.90 -2.78 -16.36
C GLU A 27 13.93 -1.89 -17.15
N LEU A 28 12.91 -1.35 -16.49
CA LEU A 28 11.90 -0.47 -17.11
C LEU A 28 12.53 0.81 -17.67
N THR A 29 13.45 1.43 -16.93
CA THR A 29 14.11 2.67 -17.35
C THR A 29 14.98 2.44 -18.59
N GLN A 30 15.72 1.32 -18.62
CA GLN A 30 16.52 0.93 -19.77
C GLN A 30 15.65 0.62 -21.00
N ALA A 31 14.56 -0.12 -20.81
CA ALA A 31 13.62 -0.44 -21.88
C ALA A 31 12.90 0.81 -22.43
N ALA A 32 12.50 1.74 -21.56
CA ALA A 32 11.88 3.00 -21.96
C ALA A 32 12.84 3.87 -22.79
N ALA A 33 14.11 3.98 -22.36
CA ALA A 33 15.14 4.69 -23.12
C ALA A 33 15.39 4.05 -24.49
N ALA A 34 15.41 2.72 -24.57
CA ALA A 34 15.57 2.00 -25.84
C ALA A 34 14.34 2.14 -26.76
N ALA A 35 13.13 2.11 -26.20
CA ALA A 35 11.89 2.29 -26.95
C ALA A 35 11.81 3.68 -27.60
N ALA A 36 12.32 4.72 -26.95
CA ALA A 36 12.43 6.06 -27.54
C ALA A 36 13.28 6.09 -28.83
N CYS A 37 14.23 5.17 -28.99
CA CYS A 37 15.09 5.07 -30.17
C CYS A 37 14.62 4.03 -31.21
N ALA A 38 13.89 2.98 -30.80
CA ALA A 38 13.62 1.82 -31.65
C ALA A 38 12.15 1.33 -31.69
N ALA A 39 11.21 2.03 -31.05
CA ALA A 39 9.77 1.72 -31.03
C ALA A 39 9.45 0.27 -30.60
N ASN A 40 10.07 -0.21 -29.52
CA ASN A 40 9.87 -1.57 -29.01
C ASN A 40 8.83 -1.63 -27.87
N ASP A 41 7.58 -1.26 -28.19
CA ASP A 41 6.47 -1.20 -27.22
C ASP A 41 6.08 -2.57 -26.65
N ALA A 42 6.38 -3.65 -27.37
CA ALA A 42 6.07 -5.02 -26.95
C ALA A 42 6.91 -5.45 -25.74
N GLU A 43 8.20 -5.09 -25.71
CA GLU A 43 9.06 -5.40 -24.57
C GLU A 43 8.68 -4.57 -23.34
N LEU A 44 8.35 -3.29 -23.53
CA LEU A 44 7.88 -2.43 -22.46
C LEU A 44 6.57 -2.96 -21.85
N SER A 45 5.62 -3.38 -22.69
CA SER A 45 4.36 -3.99 -22.23
C SER A 45 4.61 -5.27 -21.42
N ARG A 46 5.52 -6.13 -21.91
CA ARG A 46 5.92 -7.37 -21.22
C ARG A 46 6.53 -7.09 -19.84
N LEU A 47 7.34 -6.04 -19.72
CA LEU A 47 7.94 -5.64 -18.44
C LEU A 47 6.89 -5.05 -17.50
N VAL A 48 5.97 -4.21 -17.98
CA VAL A 48 4.85 -3.71 -17.17
C VAL A 48 4.01 -4.86 -16.62
N ASP A 49 3.67 -5.86 -17.45
CA ASP A 49 2.92 -7.04 -17.00
C ASP A 49 3.71 -7.87 -15.96
N LYS A 50 5.03 -8.00 -16.12
CA LYS A 50 5.91 -8.67 -15.15
C LYS A 50 5.84 -7.96 -13.79
N VAL A 51 5.97 -6.64 -13.77
CA VAL A 51 5.94 -5.82 -12.56
C VAL A 51 4.58 -5.92 -11.87
N ILE A 52 3.48 -5.76 -12.62
CA ILE A 52 2.12 -5.87 -12.06
C ILE A 52 1.93 -7.23 -11.38
N ARG A 53 2.32 -8.32 -12.03
CA ARG A 53 2.22 -9.67 -11.45
C ARG A 53 3.04 -9.81 -10.16
N HIS A 54 4.22 -9.22 -10.09
CA HIS A 54 5.03 -9.27 -8.86
C HIS A 54 4.42 -8.43 -7.73
N PHE A 55 3.79 -7.28 -8.03
CA PHE A 55 2.99 -6.52 -7.06
C PHE A 55 1.80 -7.33 -6.53
N GLU A 56 1.09 -8.04 -7.40
CA GLU A 56 -0.02 -8.91 -7.00
C GLU A 56 0.46 -10.04 -6.09
N GLU A 57 1.57 -10.69 -6.46
CA GLU A 57 2.16 -11.77 -5.68
C GLU A 57 2.65 -11.29 -4.32
N TYR A 58 3.34 -10.16 -4.27
CA TYR A 58 3.77 -9.53 -3.01
C TYR A 58 2.58 -9.19 -2.12
N THR A 59 1.54 -8.56 -2.67
CA THR A 59 0.32 -8.21 -1.93
C THR A 59 -0.40 -9.46 -1.41
N ARG A 60 -0.45 -10.54 -2.22
CA ARG A 60 -1.03 -11.83 -1.81
C ARG A 60 -0.23 -12.47 -0.67
N GLN A 61 1.09 -12.48 -0.76
CA GLN A 61 1.95 -13.03 0.29
C GLN A 61 1.80 -12.24 1.59
N ARG A 62 1.80 -10.90 1.50
CA ARG A 62 1.54 -10.02 2.63
C ARG A 62 0.18 -10.29 3.29
N HIS A 63 -0.87 -10.50 2.51
CA HIS A 63 -2.17 -10.85 3.07
C HIS A 63 -2.11 -12.18 3.85
N VAL A 64 -1.48 -13.21 3.29
CA VAL A 64 -1.32 -14.50 3.97
C VAL A 64 -0.57 -14.34 5.30
N MET A 65 0.50 -13.54 5.32
CA MET A 65 1.26 -13.30 6.54
C MET A 65 0.48 -12.45 7.55
N ALA A 66 -0.27 -11.44 7.09
CA ALA A 66 -1.16 -10.65 7.93
C ALA A 66 -2.27 -11.48 8.60
N MET A 67 -2.77 -12.53 7.92
CA MET A 67 -3.72 -13.47 8.52
C MET A 67 -3.11 -14.33 9.63
N ALA A 68 -1.78 -14.52 9.62
CA ALA A 68 -1.06 -15.22 10.67
C ALA A 68 -0.71 -14.28 11.84
N ASP A 69 -0.21 -13.08 11.55
CA ASP A 69 -0.01 -12.00 12.51
C ASP A 69 -0.10 -10.64 11.81
N VAL A 70 -1.13 -9.86 12.15
CA VAL A 70 -1.36 -8.52 11.57
C VAL A 70 -0.55 -7.43 12.26
N SER A 71 -0.07 -7.69 13.48
CA SER A 71 0.56 -6.69 14.36
C SER A 71 1.75 -5.96 13.71
N PRO A 72 2.67 -6.66 12.99
CA PRO A 72 3.81 -6.02 12.33
C PRO A 72 3.41 -4.96 11.30
N TYR A 73 2.22 -5.07 10.71
CA TYR A 73 1.75 -4.15 9.67
C TYR A 73 1.16 -2.86 10.25
N TYR A 74 0.51 -2.92 11.40
CA TYR A 74 -0.06 -1.74 12.06
C TYR A 74 0.91 -1.07 13.04
N ALA A 75 1.93 -1.80 13.51
CA ALA A 75 2.96 -1.29 14.41
C ALA A 75 4.37 -1.73 13.98
N PRO A 76 4.84 -1.34 12.78
CA PRO A 76 6.14 -1.77 12.27
C PRO A 76 7.28 -1.18 13.11
N THR A 77 8.09 -2.06 13.70
CA THR A 77 9.25 -1.68 14.52
C THR A 77 10.46 -1.25 13.68
N TRP A 78 10.46 -1.58 12.38
CA TRP A 78 11.53 -1.23 11.45
C TRP A 78 11.36 0.13 10.77
N CYS A 79 10.21 0.79 10.91
CA CYS A 79 9.97 2.14 10.40
C CYS A 79 10.54 3.21 11.36
N THR A 80 10.81 4.40 10.84
CA THR A 80 11.09 5.60 11.64
C THR A 80 9.81 6.12 12.32
N SER A 81 9.94 7.01 13.31
CA SER A 81 8.76 7.60 13.97
C SER A 81 7.91 8.44 13.02
N LEU A 82 8.53 9.11 12.04
CA LEU A 82 7.82 9.90 11.04
C LEU A 82 7.06 8.98 10.07
N GLU A 83 7.70 7.93 9.57
CA GLU A 83 7.05 6.92 8.73
C GLU A 83 5.86 6.27 9.44
N ARG A 84 6.01 5.94 10.74
CA ARG A 84 4.89 5.44 11.55
C ARG A 84 3.76 6.46 11.72
N SER A 85 4.05 7.76 11.82
CA SER A 85 3.01 8.79 11.99
C SER A 85 2.14 9.02 10.76
N VAL A 86 2.60 8.60 9.58
CA VAL A 86 1.86 8.71 8.30
C VAL A 86 1.40 7.34 7.78
N LEU A 87 1.56 6.30 8.59
CA LEU A 87 1.14 4.94 8.26
C LEU A 87 -0.39 4.89 8.18
N TRP A 88 -0.89 4.43 7.04
CA TRP A 88 -2.26 3.98 6.86
C TRP A 88 -2.31 2.45 6.98
N ILE A 89 -3.42 1.83 6.59
CA ILE A 89 -3.66 0.38 6.69
C ILE A 89 -2.47 -0.44 6.15
N GLY A 90 -1.61 -0.90 7.06
CA GLY A 90 -0.42 -1.69 6.74
C GLY A 90 0.62 -1.01 5.85
N GLY A 91 0.58 0.31 5.63
CA GLY A 91 1.47 0.95 4.66
C GLY A 91 1.08 2.40 4.32
N CYS A 92 1.61 2.91 3.23
CA CYS A 92 1.24 4.22 2.69
C CYS A 92 -0.18 4.22 2.11
N ARG A 93 -0.80 5.40 2.04
CA ARG A 93 -2.10 5.59 1.41
C ARG A 93 -1.97 5.61 -0.13
N PRO A 94 -2.58 4.69 -0.89
CA PRO A 94 -2.41 4.55 -2.34
C PRO A 94 -2.61 5.83 -3.17
N SER A 95 -3.57 6.69 -2.81
CA SER A 95 -3.85 7.97 -3.46
C SER A 95 -2.66 8.94 -3.41
N SER A 96 -1.70 8.73 -2.51
CA SER A 96 -0.44 9.49 -2.47
C SER A 96 0.42 9.21 -3.70
N TYR A 97 0.44 7.98 -4.20
CA TYR A 97 1.17 7.64 -5.44
C TYR A 97 0.51 8.27 -6.67
N ILE A 98 -0.83 8.30 -6.71
CA ILE A 98 -1.55 8.91 -7.82
C ILE A 98 -1.36 10.44 -7.83
N ARG A 99 -1.33 11.07 -6.64
CA ARG A 99 -0.97 12.49 -6.50
C ARG A 99 0.45 12.79 -6.99
N LEU A 100 1.40 11.88 -6.76
CA LEU A 100 2.75 12.02 -7.31
C LEU A 100 2.73 12.02 -8.85
N ILE A 101 1.87 11.22 -9.50
CA ILE A 101 1.72 11.25 -10.96
C ILE A 101 1.29 12.64 -11.43
N TYR A 102 0.28 13.27 -10.81
CA TYR A 102 -0.15 14.62 -11.20
C TYR A 102 0.96 15.67 -11.03
N ALA A 103 1.69 15.60 -9.92
CA ALA A 103 2.82 16.49 -9.67
C ALA A 103 3.92 16.33 -10.74
N LEU A 104 4.26 15.08 -11.09
CA LEU A 104 5.26 14.79 -12.13
C LEU A 104 4.79 15.18 -13.54
N CYS A 105 3.49 15.24 -13.77
CA CYS A 105 2.90 15.72 -15.03
C CYS A 105 2.70 17.25 -15.08
N GLY A 106 3.10 17.99 -14.04
CA GLY A 106 3.00 19.45 -14.00
C GLY A 106 1.57 19.98 -13.91
N LEU A 107 0.62 19.18 -13.40
CA LEU A 107 -0.79 19.55 -13.22
C LEU A 107 -1.03 20.17 -11.84
N ASP A 108 -0.09 21.01 -11.39
CA ASP A 108 0.02 21.59 -10.05
C ASP A 108 -1.32 21.81 -9.33
N LEU A 109 -1.50 21.08 -8.22
CA LEU A 109 -2.39 21.44 -7.12
C LEU A 109 -1.48 21.62 -5.90
N ASP A 110 -0.97 22.84 -5.72
CA ASP A 110 -0.27 23.36 -4.52
C ASP A 110 0.67 22.37 -3.80
N LEU A 111 1.74 21.93 -4.48
CA LEU A 111 2.93 21.35 -3.85
C LEU A 111 4.14 22.25 -4.17
N GLU A 112 4.01 23.50 -3.75
CA GLU A 112 4.79 24.65 -4.19
C GLU A 112 6.31 24.39 -4.10
N SER A 113 6.99 24.43 -5.24
CA SER A 113 8.45 24.65 -5.40
C SER A 113 9.48 23.59 -4.92
N HIS A 114 9.11 22.47 -4.28
CA HIS A 114 10.10 21.54 -3.68
C HIS A 114 10.23 20.14 -4.31
N LEU A 115 9.46 19.79 -5.35
CA LEU A 115 9.70 18.59 -6.18
C LEU A 115 10.57 18.85 -7.43
N SER A 116 10.93 20.10 -7.69
CA SER A 116 11.70 20.52 -8.88
C SER A 116 13.12 19.95 -8.93
N ASP A 117 13.70 19.63 -7.77
CA ASP A 117 15.06 19.11 -7.64
C ASP A 117 15.12 17.58 -7.57
N PHE A 118 13.98 16.89 -7.35
CA PHE A 118 14.03 15.46 -7.06
C PHE A 118 14.52 14.62 -8.25
N LEU A 119 14.42 15.09 -9.50
CA LEU A 119 15.03 14.39 -10.64
C LEU A 119 15.50 15.39 -11.71
N THR A 120 16.56 16.16 -11.46
CA THR A 120 17.26 16.96 -12.50
C THR A 120 18.00 16.07 -13.51
N GLY A 121 17.22 15.32 -14.28
CA GLY A 121 17.64 14.60 -15.48
C GLY A 121 16.43 14.41 -16.39
N GLU A 122 15.88 15.52 -16.91
CA GLU A 122 14.80 15.59 -17.91
C GLU A 122 13.55 14.75 -17.61
N SER A 123 12.56 15.32 -16.92
CA SER A 123 11.29 14.64 -16.61
C SER A 123 10.45 14.36 -17.87
N SER A 124 10.64 13.17 -18.45
CA SER A 124 9.87 12.58 -19.56
C SER A 124 8.39 12.29 -19.23
N LEU A 125 7.92 12.54 -18.00
CA LEU A 125 6.55 12.24 -17.57
C LEU A 125 5.55 13.36 -17.90
N GLY A 126 5.99 14.48 -18.47
CA GLY A 126 5.12 15.56 -18.95
C GLY A 126 4.25 15.22 -20.18
N GLN A 127 4.13 13.94 -20.57
CA GLN A 127 3.49 13.51 -21.82
C GLN A 127 2.31 12.54 -21.63
N LEU A 128 1.60 12.57 -20.49
CA LEU A 128 0.33 11.84 -20.42
C LEU A 128 -0.68 12.46 -21.38
N SER A 129 -1.21 11.65 -22.30
CA SER A 129 -2.30 12.09 -23.19
C SER A 129 -3.56 12.44 -22.39
N PRO A 130 -4.46 13.29 -22.91
CA PRO A 130 -5.72 13.61 -22.24
C PRO A 130 -6.55 12.37 -21.87
N ARG A 131 -6.51 11.32 -22.70
CA ARG A 131 -7.19 10.05 -22.42
C ARG A 131 -6.57 9.31 -21.24
N GLN A 132 -5.24 9.27 -21.17
CA GLN A 132 -4.53 8.68 -20.02
C GLN A 132 -4.81 9.47 -18.75
N LEU A 133 -4.88 10.80 -18.83
CA LEU A 133 -5.20 11.63 -17.67
C LEU A 133 -6.62 11.37 -17.14
N VAL A 134 -7.61 11.24 -18.02
CA VAL A 134 -8.97 10.83 -17.63
C VAL A 134 -8.97 9.44 -16.98
N SER A 135 -8.17 8.51 -17.50
CA SER A 135 -8.02 7.18 -16.89
C SER A 135 -7.38 7.25 -15.50
N VAL A 136 -6.37 8.10 -15.32
CA VAL A 136 -5.71 8.31 -14.01
C VAL A 136 -6.66 8.97 -13.02
N ASP A 137 -7.46 9.96 -13.45
CA ASP A 137 -8.52 10.55 -12.62
C ASP A 137 -9.60 9.53 -12.21
N GLY A 138 -10.08 8.73 -13.14
CA GLY A 138 -11.01 7.64 -12.84
C GLY A 138 -10.43 6.60 -11.88
N LEU A 139 -9.12 6.30 -11.98
CA LEU A 139 -8.42 5.47 -11.00
C LEU A 139 -8.36 6.17 -9.64
N HIS A 140 -7.97 7.44 -9.59
CA HIS A 140 -7.85 8.22 -8.36
C HIS A 140 -9.16 8.28 -7.57
N GLN A 141 -10.26 8.56 -8.26
CA GLN A 141 -11.59 8.62 -7.63
C GLN A 141 -12.02 7.28 -7.04
N ARG A 142 -11.78 6.17 -7.77
CA ARG A 142 -12.04 4.82 -7.26
C ARG A 142 -11.16 4.52 -6.05
N THR A 143 -9.86 4.80 -6.14
CA THR A 143 -8.92 4.61 -5.03
C THR A 143 -9.36 5.38 -3.77
N ILE A 144 -9.75 6.65 -3.89
CA ILE A 144 -10.23 7.44 -2.75
C ILE A 144 -11.51 6.83 -2.14
N ARG A 145 -12.41 6.29 -2.96
CA ARG A 145 -13.63 5.65 -2.47
C ARG A 145 -13.30 4.41 -1.64
N GLU A 146 -12.46 3.52 -2.17
CA GLU A 146 -12.03 2.31 -1.46
C GLU A 146 -11.24 2.66 -0.19
N GLU A 147 -10.35 3.65 -0.24
CA GLU A 147 -9.60 4.13 0.92
C GLU A 147 -10.52 4.63 2.05
N ARG A 148 -11.59 5.35 1.69
CA ARG A 148 -12.58 5.81 2.67
C ARG A 148 -13.34 4.64 3.28
N ALA A 149 -13.79 3.69 2.46
CA ALA A 149 -14.50 2.50 2.95
C ALA A 149 -13.63 1.71 3.94
N LEU A 150 -12.37 1.43 3.58
CA LEU A 150 -11.42 0.72 4.43
C LEU A 150 -11.09 1.51 5.72
N SER A 151 -10.95 2.83 5.63
CA SER A 151 -10.70 3.68 6.80
C SER A 151 -11.89 3.69 7.77
N THR A 152 -13.12 3.77 7.25
CA THR A 152 -14.34 3.66 8.06
C THR A 152 -14.43 2.29 8.72
N LYS A 153 -14.19 1.21 7.97
CA LYS A 153 -14.22 -0.15 8.52
C LYS A 153 -13.19 -0.34 9.63
N LEU A 154 -11.96 0.13 9.42
CA LEU A 154 -10.91 0.11 10.44
C LEU A 154 -11.35 0.87 11.71
N ALA A 155 -11.93 2.06 11.56
CA ALA A 155 -12.42 2.84 12.70
C ALA A 155 -13.50 2.09 13.48
N THR A 156 -14.48 1.49 12.79
CA THR A 156 -15.53 0.68 13.43
C THR A 156 -14.94 -0.51 14.19
N LEU A 157 -13.98 -1.24 13.61
CA LEU A 157 -13.33 -2.35 14.32
C LEU A 157 -12.60 -1.91 15.59
N GLN A 158 -12.00 -0.71 15.58
CA GLN A 158 -11.33 -0.13 16.74
C GLN A 158 -12.32 0.33 17.80
N GLU A 159 -13.45 0.92 17.41
CA GLU A 159 -14.55 1.30 18.32
C GLU A 159 -15.20 0.07 18.96
N ASP A 160 -15.55 -0.94 18.16
CA ASP A 160 -16.17 -2.20 18.63
C ASP A 160 -15.32 -2.95 19.65
N LEU A 161 -13.99 -2.87 19.53
CA LEU A 161 -13.05 -3.45 20.49
C LEU A 161 -13.07 -2.74 21.85
N LEU A 162 -13.29 -1.42 21.84
CA LEU A 162 -13.34 -0.59 23.05
C LEU A 162 -14.71 -0.69 23.75
N ASP A 163 -15.77 -0.83 22.96
CA ASP A 163 -17.15 -0.94 23.46
C ASP A 163 -17.48 -2.33 24.02
N ASN A 164 -16.75 -3.38 23.60
CA ASN A 164 -16.76 -4.71 24.20
C ASN A 164 -15.60 -4.86 25.22
N PRO A 165 -15.73 -5.65 26.29
CA PRO A 165 -15.31 -5.27 27.64
C PRO A 165 -13.82 -5.43 27.98
N ILE A 166 -12.90 -4.90 27.17
CA ILE A 166 -11.53 -4.64 27.66
C ILE A 166 -11.60 -3.74 28.92
N ALA A 167 -12.52 -2.77 28.93
CA ALA A 167 -12.76 -1.90 30.09
C ALA A 167 -13.41 -2.61 31.30
N ALA A 168 -14.32 -3.56 31.08
CA ALA A 168 -15.00 -4.24 32.20
C ALA A 168 -14.13 -5.33 32.84
N MET A 169 -13.26 -5.98 32.09
CA MET A 169 -12.38 -7.06 32.58
C MET A 169 -11.20 -6.53 33.41
N VAL A 170 -10.71 -5.32 33.13
CA VAL A 170 -9.68 -4.64 33.94
C VAL A 170 -10.25 -4.14 35.28
N VAL A 171 -11.53 -3.78 35.33
CA VAL A 171 -12.18 -3.20 36.51
C VAL A 171 -12.86 -4.26 37.40
N ALA A 172 -13.36 -5.36 36.84
CA ALA A 172 -14.14 -6.36 37.58
C ALA A 172 -13.33 -7.52 38.16
N GLY A 173 -12.07 -7.75 37.74
CA GLY A 173 -11.27 -8.88 38.23
C GLY A 173 -11.82 -10.26 37.85
N GLU A 174 -12.81 -10.31 36.95
CA GLU A 174 -13.25 -11.55 36.31
C GLU A 174 -12.34 -11.81 35.11
N GLU A 175 -11.75 -13.01 35.05
CA GLU A 175 -10.96 -13.53 33.93
C GLU A 175 -11.84 -13.67 32.67
N GLY A 176 -12.20 -12.55 32.05
CA GLY A 176 -12.72 -12.56 30.70
C GLY A 176 -11.60 -12.94 29.72
N ASP A 177 -11.96 -13.64 28.64
CA ASP A 177 -11.03 -14.08 27.59
C ASP A 177 -10.52 -12.88 26.76
N VAL A 178 -9.59 -12.10 27.34
CA VAL A 178 -8.96 -10.93 26.70
C VAL A 178 -8.24 -11.38 25.44
N GLU A 179 -7.55 -12.52 25.54
CA GLU A 179 -6.68 -13.05 24.50
C GLU A 179 -7.49 -13.46 23.27
N GLY A 180 -8.60 -14.20 23.45
CA GLY A 180 -9.50 -14.54 22.35
C GLY A 180 -10.17 -13.34 21.68
N ALA A 181 -10.46 -12.27 22.44
CA ALA A 181 -11.00 -11.03 21.90
C ALA A 181 -9.95 -10.27 21.05
N LEU A 182 -8.71 -10.18 21.53
CA LEU A 182 -7.60 -9.58 20.79
C LEU A 182 -7.25 -10.39 19.54
N ASP A 183 -7.29 -11.72 19.62
CA ASP A 183 -7.08 -12.61 18.48
C ASP A 183 -8.17 -12.45 17.42
N LYS A 184 -9.44 -12.30 17.84
CA LYS A 184 -10.56 -12.01 16.93
C LYS A 184 -10.37 -10.67 16.24
N HIS A 185 -10.03 -9.62 16.99
CA HIS A 185 -9.76 -8.31 16.44
C HIS A 185 -8.57 -8.34 15.45
N GLY A 186 -7.49 -9.04 15.78
CA GLY A 186 -6.35 -9.23 14.89
C GLY A 186 -6.75 -9.86 13.54
N ARG A 187 -7.61 -10.88 13.55
CA ARG A 187 -8.14 -11.49 12.31
C ARG A 187 -9.01 -10.53 11.50
N GLU A 188 -9.85 -9.73 12.15
CA GLU A 188 -10.71 -8.75 11.48
C GLU A 188 -9.87 -7.63 10.84
N MET A 189 -8.83 -7.16 11.54
CA MET A 189 -7.83 -6.22 11.04
C MET A 189 -7.04 -6.77 9.84
N ALA A 190 -6.64 -8.05 9.89
CA ALA A 190 -6.01 -8.72 8.75
C ALA A 190 -6.96 -8.80 7.53
N GLY A 191 -8.26 -8.97 7.79
CA GLY A 191 -9.31 -8.92 6.78
C GLY A 191 -9.39 -7.56 6.07
N VAL A 192 -9.21 -6.45 6.79
CA VAL A 192 -9.17 -5.10 6.19
C VAL A 192 -7.97 -4.94 5.25
N MET A 193 -6.81 -5.53 5.59
CA MET A 193 -5.63 -5.51 4.72
C MET A 193 -5.78 -6.40 3.47
N GLY A 194 -6.53 -7.49 3.57
CA GLY A 194 -6.70 -8.50 2.52
C GLY A 194 -7.95 -8.33 1.66
N GLU A 195 -8.85 -7.42 2.02
CA GLU A 195 -10.09 -7.21 1.30
C GLU A 195 -9.79 -6.70 -0.10
N ARG A 196 -9.90 -7.63 -1.05
CA ARG A 196 -9.92 -7.32 -2.46
C ARG A 196 -10.96 -6.23 -2.68
N MET A 197 -10.60 -5.35 -3.61
CA MET A 197 -11.49 -4.62 -4.52
C MET A 197 -12.41 -5.61 -5.27
N ALA A 198 -13.19 -6.43 -4.55
CA ALA A 198 -14.05 -7.50 -5.04
C ALA A 198 -15.44 -6.98 -5.45
N GLU A 199 -15.71 -5.69 -5.24
CA GLU A 199 -16.89 -5.00 -5.76
C GLU A 199 -16.58 -4.19 -7.05
N GLY A 200 -15.58 -4.63 -7.82
CA GLY A 200 -15.29 -4.11 -9.16
C GLY A 200 -15.95 -4.91 -10.29
N GLY A 201 -16.98 -5.71 -9.98
CA GLY A 201 -17.74 -6.49 -10.95
C GLY A 201 -19.17 -5.98 -11.09
N ASP A 202 -19.36 -4.88 -11.81
CA ASP A 202 -20.45 -4.79 -12.79
C ASP A 202 -20.21 -3.62 -13.78
N VAL A 203 -20.24 -3.98 -15.07
CA VAL A 203 -20.28 -3.18 -16.32
C VAL A 203 -19.06 -2.37 -16.73
#